data_AF-A0A7R6WBN0-F1
#
_entry.id   AF-A0A7R6WBN0-F1
#
_cell.length_a   1.000
_cell.length_b   1.000
_cell.length_c   1.000
_cell.angle_alpha   90.00
_cell.angle_beta   90.00
_cell.angle_gamma   90.00
#
_symmetry.space_group_name_H-M   'P 1'
#
loop_
_entity.id
_entity.type
_entity.pdbx_description
1 polymer ?
#
loop_
_entity_poly.entity_id
_entity_poly.type
_entity_poly.pdbx_seq_one_letter_code
_entity_poly.pdbx_strand_id
1 'polypeptide(L)'
;MISIVRPSNFKKEAEWDLKSFSDALRQLPTWCKNIRDDLYTLAPNSDPLEALRIEFEKQIESLVENPEEPFSSDELTVVNKKFDDLYKQFEALKDEYEISKQELQSIKKDFTEFKNSAEVYPKGVWAKITNNKLVHIVGTVFKSKEGQQFILGELKKLISG
;
A
#
# COMPACT_ATOMS: atom_id res chain seq x y z
N MET A 1 0.86 18.30 38.89
CA MET A 1 1.98 17.39 38.57
C MET A 1 1.55 16.60 37.34
N ILE A 2 2.03 16.98 36.15
CA ILE A 2 1.66 16.30 34.90
C ILE A 2 2.82 15.36 34.57
N SER A 3 2.55 14.07 34.64
CA SER A 3 3.54 13.04 34.33
C SER A 3 3.71 12.93 32.82
N ILE A 4 4.92 13.19 32.35
CA ILE A 4 5.33 13.02 30.96
C ILE A 4 5.77 11.56 30.79
N VAL A 5 5.06 10.80 29.96
CA VAL A 5 5.42 9.42 29.60
C VAL A 5 6.14 9.42 28.24
N ARG A 6 7.27 8.72 28.17
CA ARG A 6 8.21 8.72 27.03
C ARG A 6 7.99 7.49 26.14
N PRO A 7 7.83 7.63 24.82
CA PRO A 7 7.69 6.46 23.94
C PRO A 7 9.00 5.91 23.34
N SER A 8 10.16 6.59 23.43
CA SER A 8 11.36 6.17 22.66
C SER A 8 12.71 6.67 23.21
N ASN A 9 13.80 5.98 22.82
CA ASN A 9 15.20 6.16 23.25
C ASN A 9 16.10 6.93 22.26
N PHE A 10 15.57 7.50 21.16
CA PHE A 10 16.39 8.20 20.16
C PHE A 10 16.48 9.71 20.42
N LYS A 11 17.71 10.17 20.70
CA LYS A 11 18.10 11.54 21.03
C LYS A 11 18.02 12.47 19.80
N LYS A 12 17.03 13.36 19.78
CA LYS A 12 17.14 14.79 19.41
C LYS A 12 15.80 15.45 19.74
N GLU A 13 15.77 16.19 20.84
CA GLU A 13 14.60 16.97 21.25
C GLU A 13 14.58 18.26 20.42
N ALA A 14 13.53 18.43 19.61
CA ALA A 14 13.17 19.72 19.05
C ALA A 14 11.88 20.15 19.74
N GLU A 15 12.01 21.04 20.73
CA GLU A 15 10.86 21.69 21.35
C GLU A 15 10.42 22.86 20.47
N TRP A 16 9.14 22.89 20.09
CA TRP A 16 8.56 23.97 19.31
C TRP A 16 7.49 24.69 20.12
N ASP A 17 7.70 25.99 20.36
CA ASP A 17 6.67 26.87 20.88
C ASP A 17 5.68 27.22 19.76
N LEU A 18 4.55 26.52 19.74
CA LEU A 18 3.46 26.77 18.80
C LEU A 18 2.51 27.81 19.40
N LYS A 19 2.29 28.90 18.68
CA LYS A 19 1.43 30.02 19.14
C LYS A 19 -0.06 29.67 19.10
N SER A 20 -0.45 28.66 18.32
CA SER A 20 -1.83 28.20 18.23
C SER A 20 -1.93 26.74 17.78
N PHE A 21 -3.06 26.10 18.09
CA PHE A 21 -3.38 24.74 17.62
C PHE A 21 -3.43 24.64 16.08
N SER A 22 -3.89 25.71 15.40
CA SER A 22 -3.89 25.77 13.94
C SER A 22 -2.48 25.75 13.35
N ASP A 23 -1.49 26.29 14.06
CA ASP A 23 -0.10 26.21 13.63
C ASP A 23 0.45 24.79 13.74
N ALA A 24 0.00 23.99 14.73
CA ALA A 24 0.33 22.58 14.81
C ALA A 24 -0.18 21.80 13.60
N LEU A 25 -1.43 22.05 13.17
CA LEU A 25 -2.01 21.39 11.99
C LEU A 25 -1.27 21.73 10.70
N ARG A 26 -0.72 22.95 10.58
CA ARG A 26 0.11 23.35 9.45
C ARG A 26 1.49 22.69 9.43
N GLN A 27 1.99 22.24 10.59
CA GLN A 27 3.28 21.55 10.68
C GLN A 27 3.17 20.04 10.42
N LEU A 28 1.97 19.45 10.50
CA LEU A 28 1.76 18.02 10.27
C LEU A 28 2.36 17.51 8.94
N PRO A 29 2.19 18.17 7.78
CA PRO A 29 2.80 17.72 6.54
C PRO A 29 4.33 17.70 6.61
N THR A 30 4.92 18.71 7.24
CA THR A 30 6.37 18.83 7.45
C THR A 30 6.89 17.73 8.38
N TRP A 31 6.17 17.43 9.47
CA TRP A 31 6.54 16.34 10.37
C TRP A 31 6.42 14.97 9.71
N CYS A 32 5.34 14.72 8.96
CA CYS A 32 5.20 13.49 8.19
C CYS A 32 6.32 13.33 7.17
N LYS A 33 6.71 14.43 6.50
CA LYS A 33 7.86 14.44 5.59
C LYS A 33 9.16 14.12 6.32
N ASN A 34 9.43 14.77 7.45
CA ASN A 34 10.66 14.56 8.21
C ASN A 34 10.75 13.13 8.78
N ILE A 35 9.67 12.60 9.34
CA ILE A 35 9.60 11.21 9.82
C ILE A 35 9.86 10.24 8.66
N ARG A 36 9.24 10.50 7.51
CA ARG A 36 9.47 9.70 6.31
C ARG A 36 10.95 9.76 5.88
N ASP A 37 11.50 10.96 5.76
CA ASP A 37 12.90 11.17 5.34
C ASP A 37 13.89 10.55 6.37
N ASP A 38 13.59 10.61 7.67
CA ASP A 38 14.35 9.94 8.74
C ASP A 38 14.27 8.41 8.61
N LEU A 39 13.10 7.84 8.32
CA LEU A 39 12.93 6.41 8.06
C LEU A 39 13.72 5.96 6.82
N TYR A 40 13.75 6.78 5.76
CA TYR A 40 14.52 6.48 4.54
C TYR A 40 16.03 6.64 4.75
N THR A 41 16.49 7.55 5.61
CA THR A 41 17.92 7.74 5.91
C THR A 41 18.47 6.70 6.88
N LEU A 42 17.62 6.11 7.73
CA LEU A 42 17.98 5.05 8.68
C LEU A 42 18.00 3.64 8.08
N ALA A 43 17.58 3.47 6.82
CA ALA A 43 17.62 2.19 6.12
C ALA A 43 18.76 2.19 5.07
N PRO A 44 19.96 1.60 5.36
CA PRO A 44 21.02 1.46 4.35
C PRO A 44 20.70 0.43 3.26
N ASN A 45 19.48 -0.11 3.21
CA ASN A 45 19.08 -1.12 2.25
C ASN A 45 17.90 -0.55 1.49
N SER A 46 18.09 -0.33 0.19
CA SER A 46 16.99 -0.14 -0.76
C SER A 46 15.85 -1.09 -0.36
N ASP A 47 14.67 -0.57 -0.01
CA ASP A 47 13.51 -1.43 0.19
C ASP A 47 13.41 -2.31 -1.08
N PRO A 48 13.59 -3.65 -0.97
CA PRO A 48 13.63 -4.53 -2.13
C PRO A 48 12.31 -4.49 -2.90
N LEU A 49 11.25 -3.99 -2.25
CA LEU A 49 9.94 -3.79 -2.81
C LEU A 49 9.70 -2.32 -3.24
N GLU A 50 10.66 -1.41 -3.11
CA GLU A 50 10.44 0.01 -3.49
C GLU A 50 10.31 0.17 -5.00
N ALA A 51 11.14 -0.55 -5.76
CA ALA A 51 10.98 -0.62 -7.21
C ALA A 51 9.61 -1.18 -7.60
N LEU A 52 9.12 -2.15 -6.82
CA LEU A 52 7.77 -2.71 -6.96
C LEU A 52 6.71 -1.65 -6.63
N ARG A 53 6.83 -0.94 -5.51
CA ARG A 53 5.90 0.09 -5.07
C ARG A 53 5.78 1.21 -6.10
N ILE A 54 6.90 1.69 -6.62
CA ILE A 54 6.94 2.73 -7.65
C ILE A 54 6.25 2.26 -8.94
N GLU A 55 6.49 1.02 -9.36
CA GLU A 55 5.88 0.47 -10.58
C GLU A 55 4.37 0.28 -10.44
N PHE A 56 3.90 -0.20 -9.28
CA PHE A 56 2.48 -0.31 -8.99
C PHE A 56 1.81 1.05 -8.85
N GLU A 57 2.48 2.01 -8.21
CA GLU A 57 1.97 3.37 -8.05
C GLU A 57 1.72 3.99 -9.42
N LYS A 58 2.70 3.89 -10.33
CA LYS A 58 2.57 4.39 -11.70
C LYS A 58 1.41 3.76 -12.47
N GLN A 59 1.19 2.45 -12.31
CA GLN A 59 0.12 1.75 -13.02
C GLN A 59 -1.27 2.07 -12.45
N ILE A 60 -1.41 2.06 -11.13
CA ILE A 60 -2.69 2.38 -10.49
C ILE A 60 -3.02 3.86 -10.72
N GLU A 61 -2.06 4.79 -10.60
CA GLU A 61 -2.28 6.20 -10.91
C GLU A 61 -2.67 6.41 -12.38
N SER A 62 -2.12 5.64 -13.33
CA SER A 62 -2.50 5.73 -14.75
C SER A 62 -3.93 5.25 -15.04
N LEU A 63 -4.52 4.46 -14.15
CA LEU A 63 -5.91 3.97 -14.26
C LEU A 63 -6.91 4.84 -13.51
N VAL A 64 -6.42 5.74 -12.65
CA VAL A 64 -7.28 6.61 -11.83
C VAL A 64 -7.53 7.91 -12.58
N GLU A 65 -8.59 7.89 -13.40
CA GLU A 65 -9.19 9.12 -13.91
C GLU A 65 -10.02 9.79 -12.80
N ASN A 66 -9.78 11.09 -12.58
CA ASN A 66 -10.40 11.92 -11.53
C ASN A 66 -10.20 11.36 -10.11
N PRO A 67 -9.00 11.51 -9.51
CA PRO A 67 -8.64 10.88 -8.23
C PRO A 67 -9.50 11.30 -7.02
N GLU A 68 -10.14 12.46 -7.09
CA GLU A 68 -11.01 12.98 -6.03
C GLU A 68 -12.46 12.44 -6.13
N GLU A 69 -12.81 11.79 -7.24
CA GLU A 69 -14.15 11.22 -7.46
C GLU A 69 -14.25 9.78 -6.93
N PRO A 70 -15.44 9.33 -6.50
CA PRO A 70 -15.71 7.93 -6.23
C PRO A 70 -15.78 7.12 -7.53
N PHE A 71 -15.66 5.78 -7.43
CA PHE A 71 -15.89 4.89 -8.56
C PHE A 71 -17.37 4.87 -8.97
N SER A 72 -17.62 4.84 -10.28
CA SER A 72 -18.94 4.53 -10.85
C SER A 72 -19.26 3.03 -10.75
N SER A 73 -20.54 2.67 -10.93
CA SER A 73 -20.99 1.26 -10.90
C SER A 73 -20.27 0.38 -11.93
N ASP A 74 -19.98 0.93 -13.10
CA ASP A 74 -19.34 0.21 -14.18
C ASP A 74 -17.84 -0.01 -13.86
N GLU A 75 -17.18 1.03 -13.33
CA GLU A 75 -15.79 0.91 -12.88
C GLU A 75 -15.67 -0.08 -11.70
N LEU A 76 -16.60 -0.08 -10.75
CA LEU A 76 -16.64 -1.05 -9.65
C LEU A 76 -16.75 -2.49 -10.16
N THR A 77 -17.55 -2.71 -11.21
CA THR A 77 -17.67 -4.03 -11.84
C THR A 77 -16.33 -4.47 -12.45
N VAL A 78 -15.62 -3.56 -13.11
CA VAL A 78 -14.29 -3.82 -13.66
C VAL A 78 -13.27 -4.11 -12.56
N VAL A 79 -13.23 -3.30 -11.50
CA VAL A 79 -12.34 -3.49 -10.34
C VAL A 79 -12.59 -4.84 -9.69
N ASN A 80 -13.86 -5.18 -9.42
CA ASN A 80 -14.23 -6.46 -8.82
C ASN A 80 -13.74 -7.64 -9.66
N LYS A 81 -13.98 -7.60 -10.98
CA LYS A 81 -13.52 -8.63 -11.90
C LYS A 81 -11.99 -8.76 -11.90
N LYS A 82 -11.25 -7.64 -11.92
CA LYS A 82 -9.78 -7.65 -11.89
C LYS A 82 -9.25 -8.32 -10.63
N PHE A 83 -9.80 -8.03 -9.44
CA PHE A 83 -9.38 -8.69 -8.20
C PHE A 83 -9.76 -10.18 -8.14
N ASP A 84 -10.89 -10.57 -8.72
CA ASP A 84 -11.28 -11.98 -8.79
C ASP A 84 -10.35 -12.79 -9.71
N ASP A 85 -9.96 -12.21 -10.85
CA ASP A 85 -9.02 -12.85 -11.77
C ASP A 85 -7.61 -12.92 -11.18
N LEU A 86 -7.20 -11.89 -10.45
CA LEU A 86 -5.94 -11.83 -9.73
C LEU A 86 -5.88 -12.89 -8.62
N TYR A 87 -6.97 -13.08 -7.87
CA TYR A 87 -7.08 -14.15 -6.88
C TYR A 87 -6.93 -15.55 -7.48
N LYS A 88 -7.54 -15.81 -8.66
CA LYS A 88 -7.38 -17.09 -9.36
C LYS A 88 -5.93 -17.39 -9.73
N GLN A 89 -5.14 -16.36 -10.05
CA GLN A 89 -3.71 -16.54 -10.31
C GLN A 89 -2.96 -16.97 -9.05
N PHE A 90 -3.24 -16.33 -7.90
CA PHE A 90 -2.69 -16.78 -6.61
C PHE A 90 -3.08 -18.23 -6.29
N GLU A 91 -4.31 -18.65 -6.63
CA GLU A 91 -4.74 -20.05 -6.49
C GLU A 91 -3.97 -21.00 -7.43
N ALA A 92 -3.74 -20.61 -8.68
CA ALA A 92 -2.97 -21.42 -9.63
C ALA A 92 -1.50 -21.59 -9.21
N LEU A 93 -0.94 -20.56 -8.60
CA LEU A 93 0.46 -20.50 -8.16
C LEU A 93 0.70 -21.08 -6.77
N LYS A 94 -0.38 -21.52 -6.12
CA LYS A 94 -0.36 -22.06 -4.77
C LYS A 94 0.62 -23.22 -4.62
N ASP A 95 0.61 -24.15 -5.56
CA ASP A 95 1.42 -25.36 -5.46
C ASP A 95 2.87 -25.12 -5.90
N GLU A 96 3.10 -24.16 -6.80
CA GLU A 96 4.44 -23.80 -7.30
C GLU A 96 5.28 -23.03 -6.26
N TYR A 97 4.63 -22.18 -5.47
CA TYR A 97 5.27 -21.33 -4.47
C TYR A 97 4.96 -21.73 -3.02
N GLU A 98 4.43 -22.94 -2.82
CA GLU A 98 4.07 -23.49 -1.51
C GLU A 98 3.18 -22.56 -0.66
N ILE A 99 2.29 -21.81 -1.32
CA ILE A 99 1.39 -20.86 -0.64
C ILE A 99 0.44 -21.67 0.24
N SER A 100 0.46 -21.39 1.54
CA SER A 100 -0.40 -22.08 2.49
C SER A 100 -1.87 -21.71 2.28
N LYS A 101 -2.78 -22.60 2.70
CA LYS A 101 -4.22 -22.28 2.69
C LYS A 101 -4.56 -21.06 3.54
N GLN A 102 -3.80 -20.79 4.59
CA GLN A 102 -3.99 -19.63 5.46
C GLN A 102 -3.57 -18.32 4.76
N GLU A 103 -2.44 -18.31 4.07
CA GLU A 103 -2.00 -17.17 3.27
C GLU A 103 -3.01 -16.88 2.16
N LEU A 104 -3.47 -17.91 1.44
CA LEU A 104 -4.49 -17.77 0.40
C LEU A 104 -5.80 -17.18 0.95
N GLN A 105 -6.25 -17.63 2.14
CA GLN A 105 -7.42 -17.06 2.80
C GLN A 105 -7.21 -15.60 3.23
N SER A 106 -6.02 -15.24 3.69
CA SER A 106 -5.67 -13.85 4.02
C SER A 106 -5.74 -12.96 2.77
N ILE A 107 -5.15 -13.41 1.67
CA ILE A 107 -5.16 -12.69 0.38
C ILE A 107 -6.60 -12.48 -0.09
N LYS A 108 -7.44 -13.52 0.00
CA LYS A 108 -8.86 -13.42 -0.34
C LYS A 108 -9.57 -12.34 0.48
N LYS A 109 -9.31 -12.32 1.79
CA LYS A 109 -9.89 -11.34 2.71
C LYS A 109 -9.44 -9.92 2.35
N ASP A 110 -8.16 -9.72 2.10
CA ASP A 110 -7.61 -8.43 1.71
C ASP A 110 -8.22 -7.94 0.40
N PHE A 111 -8.42 -8.82 -0.58
CA PHE A 111 -9.05 -8.46 -1.85
C PHE A 111 -10.53 -8.12 -1.69
N THR A 112 -11.25 -8.83 -0.82
CA THR A 112 -12.61 -8.44 -0.46
C THR A 112 -12.64 -7.05 0.20
N GLU A 113 -11.67 -6.73 1.06
CA GLU A 113 -11.55 -5.40 1.66
C GLU A 113 -11.26 -4.32 0.60
N PHE A 114 -10.39 -4.60 -0.38
CA PHE A 114 -10.14 -3.69 -1.50
C PHE A 114 -11.41 -3.41 -2.29
N LYS A 115 -12.17 -4.46 -2.64
CA LYS A 115 -13.43 -4.33 -3.36
C LYS A 115 -14.45 -3.48 -2.58
N ASN A 116 -14.68 -3.80 -1.31
CA ASN A 116 -15.62 -3.05 -0.47
C ASN A 116 -15.19 -1.59 -0.27
N SER A 117 -13.88 -1.35 -0.11
CA SER A 117 -13.36 0.01 0.08
C SER A 117 -13.40 0.86 -1.19
N ALA A 118 -13.43 0.26 -2.37
CA ALA A 118 -13.61 0.97 -3.65
C ALA A 118 -14.99 1.64 -3.74
N GLU A 119 -16.00 1.08 -3.07
CA GLU A 119 -17.36 1.65 -3.06
C GLU A 119 -17.47 2.93 -2.24
N VAL A 120 -16.53 3.16 -1.32
CA VAL A 120 -16.63 4.22 -0.30
C VAL A 120 -15.56 5.28 -0.47
N TYR A 121 -14.34 4.90 -0.87
CA TYR A 121 -13.23 5.83 -0.96
C TYR A 121 -13.11 6.50 -2.34
N PRO A 122 -12.67 7.77 -2.39
CA PRO A 122 -12.23 8.38 -3.64
C PRO A 122 -11.14 7.56 -4.30
N LYS A 123 -11.14 7.51 -5.63
CA LYS A 123 -10.26 6.64 -6.43
C LYS A 123 -8.79 6.78 -6.07
N GLY A 124 -8.30 8.02 -5.88
CA GLY A 124 -6.91 8.30 -5.55
C GLY A 124 -6.50 7.84 -4.15
N VAL A 125 -7.41 7.93 -3.18
CA VAL A 125 -7.18 7.43 -1.81
C VAL A 125 -7.17 5.91 -1.81
N TRP A 126 -8.17 5.30 -2.47
CA TRP A 126 -8.27 3.87 -2.63
C TRP A 126 -7.02 3.28 -3.29
N ALA A 127 -6.57 3.90 -4.39
CA ALA A 127 -5.37 3.51 -5.12
C ALA A 127 -4.13 3.43 -4.23
N LYS A 128 -3.88 4.46 -3.41
CA LYS A 128 -2.71 4.50 -2.51
C LYS A 128 -2.78 3.44 -1.43
N ILE A 129 -3.95 3.21 -0.84
CA ILE A 129 -4.13 2.20 0.22
C ILE A 129 -3.94 0.80 -0.36
N THR A 130 -4.60 0.52 -1.48
CA THR A 130 -4.57 -0.77 -2.17
C THR A 130 -3.17 -1.08 -2.68
N ASN A 131 -2.45 -0.09 -3.25
CA ASN A 131 -1.07 -0.26 -3.68
C ASN A 131 -0.17 -0.74 -2.53
N ASN A 132 -0.15 -0.02 -1.41
CA ASN A 132 0.71 -0.34 -0.28
C ASN A 132 0.42 -1.75 0.28
N LYS A 133 -0.86 -2.15 0.36
CA LYS A 133 -1.23 -3.48 0.84
C LYS A 133 -0.89 -4.58 -0.19
N LEU A 134 -1.07 -4.34 -1.49
CA LEU A 134 -0.69 -5.31 -2.54
C LEU A 134 0.82 -5.59 -2.55
N VAL A 135 1.64 -4.54 -2.44
CA VAL A 135 3.09 -4.67 -2.31
C VAL A 135 3.46 -5.53 -1.10
N HIS A 136 2.79 -5.31 0.03
CA HIS A 136 3.01 -6.09 1.24
C HIS A 136 2.62 -7.57 1.08
N ILE A 137 1.47 -7.86 0.44
CA ILE A 137 1.03 -9.22 0.14
C ILE A 137 2.08 -9.93 -0.72
N VAL A 138 2.52 -9.31 -1.83
CA VAL A 138 3.51 -9.91 -2.72
C VAL A 138 4.83 -10.16 -1.99
N GLY A 139 5.30 -9.19 -1.20
CA GLY A 139 6.54 -9.33 -0.43
C GLY A 139 6.48 -10.40 0.67
N THR A 140 5.29 -10.69 1.20
CA THR A 140 5.10 -11.68 2.27
C THR A 140 4.92 -13.09 1.72
N VAL A 141 4.14 -13.22 0.65
CA VAL A 141 3.81 -14.51 0.01
C VAL A 141 4.99 -15.02 -0.80
N PHE A 142 5.63 -14.15 -1.60
CA PHE A 142 6.77 -14.52 -2.43
C PHE A 142 8.04 -14.05 -1.75
N LYS A 143 8.76 -14.98 -1.13
CA LYS A 143 9.97 -14.67 -0.34
C LYS A 143 11.22 -14.46 -1.19
N SER A 144 11.25 -15.01 -2.41
CA SER A 144 12.35 -14.83 -3.37
C SER A 144 12.14 -13.60 -4.25
N LYS A 145 13.22 -12.93 -4.66
CA LYS A 145 13.16 -11.77 -5.56
C LYS A 145 12.62 -12.17 -6.94
N GLU A 146 12.96 -13.37 -7.38
CA GLU A 146 12.51 -13.96 -8.64
C GLU A 146 11.00 -14.25 -8.61
N GLY A 147 10.50 -14.84 -7.52
CA GLY A 147 9.07 -15.09 -7.33
C GLY A 147 8.27 -13.79 -7.22
N GLN A 148 8.80 -12.79 -6.51
CA GLN A 148 8.23 -11.44 -6.50
C GLN A 148 8.15 -10.92 -7.94
N GLN A 149 9.27 -10.79 -8.66
CA GLN A 149 9.29 -10.22 -10.02
C GLN A 149 8.40 -10.97 -11.03
N PHE A 150 8.32 -12.30 -10.95
CA PHE A 150 7.46 -13.10 -11.80
C PHE A 150 5.98 -12.71 -11.60
N ILE A 151 5.53 -12.67 -10.36
CA ILE A 151 4.17 -12.29 -10.00
C ILE A 151 3.89 -10.85 -10.38
N LEU A 152 4.85 -9.95 -10.18
CA LEU A 152 4.72 -8.57 -10.64
C LEU A 152 4.50 -8.47 -12.15
N GLY A 153 5.20 -9.30 -12.94
CA GLY A 153 4.99 -9.40 -14.37
C GLY A 153 3.57 -9.84 -14.73
N GLU A 154 3.02 -10.82 -14.03
CA GLU A 154 1.66 -11.32 -14.25
C GLU A 154 0.58 -10.32 -13.79
N LEU A 155 0.77 -9.71 -12.62
CA LEU A 155 -0.11 -8.65 -12.11
C LEU A 155 -0.11 -7.43 -13.04
N LYS A 156 1.04 -7.04 -13.56
CA LYS A 156 1.17 -5.94 -14.53
C LYS A 156 0.36 -6.19 -15.80
N LYS A 157 0.39 -7.41 -16.33
CA LYS A 157 -0.39 -7.78 -17.53
C LYS A 157 -1.90 -7.71 -17.28
N LEU A 158 -2.35 -8.06 -16.09
CA LEU A 158 -3.77 -7.96 -15.71
C LEU A 158 -4.25 -6.52 -15.51
N ILE A 159 -3.40 -5.67 -14.95
CA ILE A 159 -3.74 -4.28 -14.65
C ILE A 159 -3.70 -3.41 -15.91
N SER A 160 -2.73 -3.65 -16.80
CA SER A 160 -2.52 -2.89 -18.05
C SER A 160 -3.40 -3.34 -19.23
N GLY A 161 -4.18 -4.41 -19.07
CA GLY A 161 -5.20 -4.88 -20.03
C GLY A 161 -6.61 -4.47 -19.63
#